data_AF-A0A3S2VQ08-F1
#
_entry.id   AF-A0A3S2VQ08-F1
#
_cell.length_a   1.000
_cell.length_b   1.000
_cell.length_c   1.000
_cell.angle_alpha   90.00
_cell.angle_beta   90.00
_cell.angle_gamma   90.00
#
_symmetry.space_group_name_H-M   'P 1'
#
loop_
_entity.id
_entity.type
_entity.pdbx_description
1 polymer ?
#
loop_
_entity_poly.entity_id
_entity_poly.type
_entity_poly.pdbx_seq_one_letter_code
_entity_poly.pdbx_strand_id
1 'polypeptide(L)'
;MPSPVRPDPPARPQIAPAELADRVQRLAGGERLSLIGLGRDRLGEILAADGDGLRGVLLLAVEDLSTTAAILERILDDLADLALARWPHWHEAGASGSALSASWRDSAARRAGAGRPPRFRRLPATLEFAELLAVIDASGVVLVAEVDPAAPVRAAPVIEALEWCAGHGAAVVAALPSAPPEEPPYPRILYGAHEVRHAPVPAAARFIAPRSRAHHASLAERRVEAALHGDPELAGLFAGNTPVPVGAWGGSVRVDLVCRAHRVVVELDGPEHRTPQKFAEDRHRDYELLVAGYLVLRITNDEVEADLPRAIEKIRAVVRLRAPGEDRTR
;
A
#
# COMPACT_ATOMS: atom_id res chain seq x y z
N MET A 1 18.01 -35.99 -28.47
CA MET A 1 18.79 -35.99 -27.21
C MET A 1 17.91 -35.35 -26.14
N PRO A 2 17.42 -36.08 -25.13
CA PRO A 2 16.75 -35.45 -24.00
C PRO A 2 17.79 -34.60 -23.24
N SER A 3 17.45 -33.33 -22.95
CA SER A 3 18.29 -32.42 -22.17
C SER A 3 18.64 -33.06 -20.81
N PRO A 4 19.89 -32.96 -20.34
CA PRO A 4 20.25 -33.48 -19.03
C PRO A 4 19.43 -32.77 -17.96
N VAL A 5 18.73 -33.54 -17.13
CA VAL A 5 18.07 -33.06 -15.92
C VAL A 5 19.15 -32.45 -15.04
N ARG A 6 19.13 -31.11 -14.91
CA ARG A 6 19.99 -30.39 -13.98
C ARG A 6 19.66 -30.91 -12.58
N PRO A 7 20.65 -31.31 -11.76
CA PRO A 7 20.39 -31.69 -10.38
C PRO A 7 19.72 -30.51 -9.66
N ASP A 8 18.76 -30.81 -8.79
CA ASP A 8 18.15 -29.80 -7.94
C ASP A 8 19.26 -29.07 -7.15
N PRO A 9 19.22 -27.72 -7.10
CA PRO A 9 20.19 -26.97 -6.34
C PRO A 9 20.13 -27.42 -4.86
N PRO A 10 21.26 -27.42 -4.14
CA PRO A 10 21.27 -27.79 -2.73
C PRO A 10 20.25 -26.94 -1.96
N ALA A 11 19.47 -27.61 -1.10
CA ALA A 11 18.43 -26.96 -0.32
C ALA A 11 19.00 -25.77 0.47
N ARG A 12 18.45 -24.58 0.25
CA ARG A 12 18.88 -23.36 0.93
C ARG A 12 18.45 -23.40 2.39
N PRO A 13 19.24 -22.83 3.32
CA PRO A 13 18.83 -22.70 4.70
C PRO A 13 17.53 -21.89 4.78
N GLN A 14 16.62 -22.30 5.64
CA GLN A 14 15.34 -21.63 5.82
C GLN A 14 15.33 -20.88 7.14
N ILE A 15 14.73 -19.68 7.16
CA ILE A 15 14.60 -18.85 8.35
C ILE A 15 13.13 -18.53 8.63
N ALA A 16 12.71 -18.64 9.89
CA ALA A 16 11.36 -18.26 10.28
C ALA A 16 11.23 -16.73 10.41
N PRO A 17 10.07 -16.12 10.09
CA PRO A 17 9.89 -14.67 10.24
C PRO A 17 10.19 -14.14 11.64
N ALA A 18 9.91 -14.94 12.69
CA ALA A 18 10.18 -14.58 14.08
C ALA A 18 11.68 -14.53 14.42
N GLU A 19 12.54 -15.21 13.66
CA GLU A 19 13.99 -15.25 13.86
C GLU A 19 14.72 -14.18 13.04
N LEU A 20 14.01 -13.51 12.11
CA LEU A 20 14.60 -12.54 11.19
C LEU A 20 15.20 -11.35 11.91
N ALA A 21 14.47 -10.79 12.88
CA ALA A 21 14.91 -9.58 13.57
C ALA A 21 16.20 -9.82 14.35
N ASP A 22 16.23 -10.86 15.19
CA ASP A 22 17.46 -11.29 15.88
C ASP A 22 18.60 -11.62 14.90
N ARG A 23 18.32 -12.29 13.78
CA ARG A 23 19.34 -12.60 12.77
C ARG A 23 19.94 -11.32 12.15
N VAL A 24 19.11 -10.34 11.81
CA VAL A 24 19.55 -9.05 11.26
C VAL A 24 20.32 -8.26 12.32
N GLN A 25 19.83 -8.21 13.55
CA GLN A 25 20.44 -7.51 14.68
C GLN A 25 21.76 -8.14 15.14
N ARG A 26 22.09 -9.38 14.76
CA ARG A 26 23.37 -10.03 15.03
C ARG A 26 24.46 -9.84 13.96
N LEU A 27 24.15 -9.23 12.80
CA LEU A 27 25.11 -9.07 11.71
C LEU A 27 26.29 -8.18 12.08
N ALA A 28 27.51 -8.70 12.13
CA ALA A 28 28.68 -7.85 12.39
C ALA A 28 28.93 -6.85 11.24
N GLY A 29 29.68 -5.79 11.51
CA GLY A 29 30.10 -4.84 10.47
C GLY A 29 30.87 -5.56 9.35
N GLY A 30 30.44 -5.36 8.11
CA GLY A 30 30.97 -6.02 6.92
C GLY A 30 30.35 -7.40 6.61
N GLU A 31 29.47 -7.91 7.47
CA GLU A 31 28.69 -9.10 7.15
C GLU A 31 27.54 -8.77 6.19
N ARG A 32 27.16 -9.79 5.42
CA ARG A 32 26.12 -9.73 4.40
C ARG A 32 25.10 -10.82 4.66
N LEU A 33 23.82 -10.49 4.54
CA LEU A 33 22.72 -11.44 4.60
C LEU A 33 21.82 -11.28 3.36
N SER A 34 21.48 -12.40 2.73
CA SER A 34 20.51 -12.40 1.63
C SER A 34 19.27 -13.16 2.06
N LEU A 35 18.11 -12.53 1.89
CA LEU A 35 16.81 -13.08 2.26
C LEU A 35 15.95 -13.22 1.01
N ILE A 36 15.48 -14.44 0.74
CA ILE A 36 14.69 -14.79 -0.45
C ILE A 36 13.24 -15.02 -0.05
N GLY A 37 12.31 -14.47 -0.82
CA GLY A 37 10.86 -14.48 -0.56
C GLY A 37 10.37 -13.26 0.23
N LEU A 38 11.26 -12.32 0.56
CA LEU A 38 10.96 -11.18 1.41
C LEU A 38 11.50 -9.89 0.80
N GLY A 39 10.60 -8.94 0.47
CA GLY A 39 10.96 -7.60 0.02
C GLY A 39 11.40 -6.67 1.15
N ARG A 40 12.02 -5.54 0.79
CA ARG A 40 12.60 -4.56 1.73
C ARG A 40 11.55 -4.00 2.69
N ASP A 41 10.40 -3.58 2.16
CA ASP A 41 9.33 -2.97 2.97
C ASP A 41 8.77 -3.94 3.99
N ARG A 42 8.49 -5.20 3.58
CA ARG A 42 7.96 -6.22 4.48
C ARG A 42 8.97 -6.61 5.56
N LEU A 43 10.26 -6.65 5.24
CA LEU A 43 11.31 -6.80 6.25
C LEU A 43 11.31 -5.61 7.23
N GLY A 44 11.17 -4.39 6.73
CA GLY A 44 11.02 -3.19 7.54
C GLY A 44 9.86 -3.28 8.55
N GLU A 45 8.69 -3.74 8.11
CA GLU A 45 7.53 -3.98 8.99
C GLU A 45 7.82 -5.00 10.08
N ILE A 46 8.51 -6.11 9.74
CA ILE A 46 8.89 -7.14 10.71
C ILE A 46 9.88 -6.58 11.75
N LEU A 47 10.88 -5.83 11.30
CA LEU A 47 11.89 -5.22 12.17
C LEU A 47 11.30 -4.12 13.06
N ALA A 48 10.33 -3.35 12.56
CA ALA A 48 9.66 -2.32 13.34
C ALA A 48 8.69 -2.89 14.39
N ALA A 49 8.12 -4.07 14.14
CA ALA A 49 7.30 -4.79 15.12
C ALA A 49 8.14 -5.41 16.25
N ASP A 50 9.41 -5.71 15.98
CA ASP A 50 10.37 -6.20 16.96
C ASP A 50 10.96 -5.02 17.75
N GLY A 51 10.30 -4.64 18.85
CA GLY A 51 10.61 -3.45 19.64
C GLY A 51 11.95 -3.48 20.41
N ASP A 52 12.68 -4.59 20.34
CA ASP A 52 13.94 -4.83 21.07
C ASP A 52 15.21 -4.62 20.21
N GLY A 53 15.07 -4.01 19.03
CA GLY A 53 16.18 -3.75 18.12
C GLY A 53 17.33 -2.96 18.75
N LEU A 54 18.51 -3.59 18.85
CA LEU A 54 19.71 -3.00 19.45
C LEU A 54 20.47 -2.03 18.52
N ARG A 55 20.24 -2.13 17.20
CA ARG A 55 20.88 -1.30 16.18
C ARG A 55 19.89 -0.69 15.21
N GLY A 56 20.22 0.51 14.74
CA GLY A 56 19.48 1.19 13.70
C GLY A 56 19.50 0.42 12.37
N VAL A 57 18.35 0.39 11.70
CA VAL A 57 18.19 -0.18 10.37
C VAL A 57 17.77 0.94 9.41
N LEU A 58 18.46 1.05 8.28
CA LEU A 58 18.12 1.99 7.22
C LEU A 58 17.64 1.22 5.98
N LEU A 59 16.38 1.41 5.62
CA LEU A 59 15.82 0.89 4.37
C LEU A 59 16.19 1.83 3.22
N LEU A 60 16.97 1.34 2.28
CA LEU A 60 17.50 2.12 1.16
C LEU A 60 16.44 2.29 0.06
N ALA A 61 16.18 3.53 -0.33
CA ALA A 61 15.29 3.89 -1.45
C ALA A 61 16.12 4.12 -2.72
N VAL A 62 16.46 3.02 -3.41
CA VAL A 62 17.42 2.98 -4.53
C VAL A 62 16.83 2.39 -5.80
N GLU A 63 15.53 2.08 -5.80
CA GLU A 63 14.84 1.35 -6.85
C GLU A 63 14.89 2.10 -8.19
N ASP A 64 14.78 3.42 -8.19
CA ASP A 64 14.77 4.25 -9.41
C ASP A 64 16.19 4.58 -9.94
N LEU A 65 17.24 4.09 -9.29
CA LEU A 65 18.62 4.40 -9.64
C LEU A 65 19.23 3.28 -10.49
N SER A 66 19.96 3.66 -11.54
CA SER A 66 20.46 2.73 -12.55
C SER A 66 21.98 2.52 -12.51
N THR A 67 22.71 3.18 -11.61
CA THR A 67 24.17 3.08 -11.53
C THR A 67 24.66 2.97 -10.08
N THR A 68 25.76 2.24 -9.88
CA THR A 68 26.36 2.03 -8.56
C THR A 68 26.76 3.37 -7.92
N ALA A 69 27.33 4.29 -8.71
CA ALA A 69 27.70 5.62 -8.24
C ALA A 69 26.48 6.44 -7.76
N ALA A 70 25.37 6.43 -8.49
CA ALA A 70 24.16 7.15 -8.06
C ALA A 70 23.58 6.54 -6.77
N ILE A 71 23.62 5.21 -6.64
CA ILE A 71 23.19 4.50 -5.43
C ILE A 71 24.05 4.89 -4.23
N LEU A 72 25.38 4.90 -4.39
CA LEU A 72 26.30 5.29 -3.32
C LEU A 72 26.13 6.76 -2.90
N GLU A 73 25.95 7.67 -3.86
CA GLU A 73 25.64 9.08 -3.55
C GLU A 73 24.33 9.21 -2.78
N ARG A 74 23.30 8.45 -3.17
CA ARG A 74 22.02 8.43 -2.46
C ARG A 74 22.16 7.91 -1.03
N ILE A 75 22.88 6.81 -0.83
CA ILE A 75 23.16 6.25 0.50
C ILE A 75 23.85 7.29 1.38
N LEU A 76 24.88 7.98 0.85
CA LEU A 76 25.59 9.00 1.61
C LEU A 76 24.70 10.20 1.96
N ASP A 77 23.86 10.65 1.02
CA ASP A 77 22.89 11.73 1.27
C ASP A 77 21.89 11.32 2.36
N ASP A 78 21.29 10.12 2.28
CA ASP A 78 20.37 9.60 3.29
C ASP A 78 21.05 9.45 4.68
N LEU A 79 22.30 8.99 4.73
CA LEU A 79 23.06 8.89 5.98
C LEU A 79 23.36 10.27 6.58
N ALA A 80 23.66 11.28 5.76
CA ALA A 80 23.88 12.63 6.29
C ALA A 80 22.59 13.30 6.75
N ASP A 81 21.46 13.06 6.06
CA ASP A 81 20.15 13.50 6.55
C ASP A 81 19.80 12.84 7.88
N LEU A 82 20.10 11.53 8.03
CA LEU A 82 19.94 10.82 9.30
C LEU A 82 20.87 11.36 10.39
N ALA A 83 22.14 11.66 10.05
CA ALA A 83 23.07 12.30 10.98
C ALA A 83 22.56 13.68 11.41
N LEU A 84 22.03 14.49 10.51
CA LEU A 84 21.41 15.77 10.86
C LEU A 84 20.21 15.58 11.80
N ALA A 85 19.34 14.62 11.53
CA ALA A 85 18.17 14.34 12.36
C ALA A 85 18.54 13.89 13.79
N ARG A 86 19.73 13.29 13.97
CA ARG A 86 20.26 12.88 15.27
C ARG A 86 21.03 13.98 16.00
N TRP A 87 21.33 15.11 15.36
CA TRP A 87 22.06 16.21 16.00
C TRP A 87 21.21 16.89 17.10
N PRO A 88 21.76 17.23 18.28
CA PRO A 88 23.17 17.16 18.70
C PRO A 88 23.57 15.83 19.40
N HIS A 89 22.69 14.84 19.40
CA HIS A 89 22.87 13.56 20.10
C HIS A 89 23.69 12.53 19.31
N TRP A 90 24.78 12.97 18.67
CA TRP A 90 25.69 12.06 17.97
C TRP A 90 26.42 11.15 18.96
N HIS A 91 26.68 9.93 18.52
CA HIS A 91 27.52 9.03 19.30
C HIS A 91 28.98 9.52 19.31
N GLU A 92 29.61 9.49 20.48
CA GLU A 92 31.03 9.75 20.58
C GLU A 92 31.82 8.63 19.89
N ALA A 93 32.85 9.01 19.16
CA ALA A 93 33.77 8.04 18.57
C ALA A 93 34.41 7.21 19.69
N GLY A 94 34.51 5.89 19.52
CA GLY A 94 35.49 5.13 20.27
C GLY A 94 36.89 5.74 20.11
N ALA A 95 37.75 5.60 21.13
CA ALA A 95 39.06 6.27 21.29
C ALA A 95 40.12 6.04 20.18
N SER A 96 39.72 5.49 19.03
CA SER A 96 40.57 5.10 17.89
C SER A 96 40.49 6.07 16.70
N GLY A 97 39.93 7.27 16.87
CA GLY A 97 39.76 8.24 15.79
C GLY A 97 41.10 8.86 15.33
N SER A 98 41.40 8.78 14.03
CA SER A 98 42.51 9.53 13.42
C SER A 98 42.28 11.05 13.53
N ALA A 99 43.34 11.86 13.41
CA ALA A 99 43.20 13.33 13.37
C ALA A 99 42.27 13.83 12.25
N LEU A 100 42.18 13.08 11.14
CA LEU A 100 41.25 13.37 10.04
C LEU A 100 39.78 13.17 10.46
N SER A 101 39.51 12.16 11.27
CA SER A 101 38.18 11.89 11.84
C SER A 101 37.72 13.03 12.77
N ALA A 102 38.64 13.56 13.59
CA ALA A 102 38.36 14.71 14.46
C ALA A 102 38.04 15.99 13.65
N SER A 103 38.85 16.31 12.63
CA SER A 103 38.63 17.46 11.76
C SER A 103 37.31 17.37 10.97
N TRP A 104 36.95 16.16 10.53
CA TRP A 104 35.66 15.91 9.90
C TRP A 104 34.52 16.18 10.88
N ARG A 105 34.56 15.60 12.10
CA ARG A 105 33.50 15.76 13.10
C ARG A 105 33.25 17.22 13.46
N ASP A 106 34.31 18.01 13.69
CA ASP A 106 34.17 19.44 13.98
C ASP A 106 33.46 20.19 12.84
N SER A 107 33.82 19.86 11.60
CA SER A 107 33.22 20.47 10.42
C SER A 107 31.77 20.01 10.22
N ALA A 108 31.50 18.74 10.48
CA ALA A 108 30.18 18.12 10.40
C ALA A 108 29.24 18.73 11.44
N ALA A 109 29.69 18.85 12.70
CA ALA A 109 28.98 19.47 13.80
C ALA A 109 28.60 20.93 13.51
N ARG A 110 29.53 21.72 12.93
CA ARG A 110 29.24 23.10 12.50
C ARG A 110 28.14 23.15 11.43
N ARG A 111 28.13 22.22 10.48
CA ARG A 111 27.08 22.15 9.44
C ARG A 111 25.73 21.74 10.04
N ALA A 112 25.73 20.71 10.88
CA ALA A 112 24.51 20.20 11.52
C ALA A 112 23.90 21.25 12.46
N GLY A 113 24.73 21.95 13.24
CA GLY A 113 24.31 23.10 14.05
C GLY A 113 23.74 24.27 13.25
N ALA A 114 24.06 24.37 11.95
CA ALA A 114 23.46 25.33 11.02
C ALA A 114 22.23 24.75 10.26
N GLY A 115 21.71 23.59 10.68
CA GLY A 115 20.56 22.93 10.06
C GLY A 115 20.85 22.32 8.68
N ARG A 116 22.12 22.02 8.37
CA ARG A 116 22.54 21.48 7.07
C ARG A 116 23.11 20.07 7.22
N PRO A 117 22.83 19.14 6.29
CA PRO A 117 23.43 17.81 6.32
C PRO A 117 24.96 17.88 6.29
N PRO A 118 25.67 17.07 7.10
CA PRO A 118 27.13 16.99 7.15
C PRO A 118 27.73 16.27 5.92
N ARG A 119 27.35 16.69 4.72
CA ARG A 119 27.88 16.19 3.44
C ARG A 119 29.08 17.00 2.95
N PHE A 120 30.11 16.29 2.47
CA PHE A 120 31.37 16.83 1.98
C PHE A 120 31.81 16.15 0.67
N ARG A 121 31.15 16.47 -0.44
CA ARG A 121 31.39 15.85 -1.77
C ARG A 121 32.82 15.88 -2.34
N ARG A 122 33.76 16.62 -1.70
CA ARG A 122 35.19 16.63 -2.07
C ARG A 122 36.01 15.60 -1.29
N LEU A 123 35.44 15.01 -0.25
CA LEU A 123 36.04 13.98 0.57
C LEU A 123 35.90 12.62 -0.13
N PRO A 124 36.84 11.68 0.07
CA PRO A 124 36.64 10.32 -0.40
C PRO A 124 35.36 9.72 0.22
N ALA A 125 34.49 9.17 -0.63
CA ALA A 125 33.23 8.56 -0.23
C ALA A 125 33.39 7.50 0.88
N THR A 126 34.49 6.75 0.86
CA THR A 126 34.82 5.73 1.86
C THR A 126 35.00 6.31 3.26
N LEU A 127 35.71 7.43 3.37
CA LEU A 127 35.95 8.10 4.65
C LEU A 127 34.65 8.73 5.15
N GLU A 128 33.93 9.42 4.26
CA GLU A 128 32.67 10.04 4.62
C GLU A 128 31.61 9.03 5.07
N PHE A 129 31.51 7.90 4.38
CA PHE A 129 30.63 6.79 4.75
C PHE A 129 30.92 6.26 6.15
N ALA A 130 32.18 5.99 6.46
CA ALA A 130 32.59 5.48 7.76
C ALA A 130 32.29 6.48 8.89
N GLU A 131 32.56 7.77 8.67
CA GLU A 131 32.29 8.80 9.67
C GLU A 131 30.78 9.01 9.90
N LEU A 132 29.98 9.00 8.82
CA LEU A 132 28.52 9.11 8.92
C LEU A 132 27.92 7.94 9.70
N LEU A 133 28.31 6.69 9.40
CA LEU A 133 27.85 5.52 10.15
C LEU A 133 28.18 5.64 11.63
N ALA A 134 29.42 6.05 11.95
CA ALA A 134 29.89 6.15 13.32
C ALA A 134 29.15 7.18 14.17
N VAL A 135 28.70 8.30 13.59
CA VAL A 135 27.94 9.33 14.35
C VAL A 135 26.46 8.98 14.53
N ILE A 136 25.89 8.16 13.63
CA ILE A 136 24.48 7.75 13.66
C ILE A 136 24.23 6.68 14.72
N ASP A 137 25.08 5.65 14.76
CA ASP A 137 24.98 4.54 15.71
C ASP A 137 26.38 3.96 15.96
N ALA A 138 26.84 3.99 17.21
CA ALA A 138 28.14 3.44 17.59
C ALA A 138 28.26 1.93 17.31
N SER A 139 27.13 1.22 17.31
CA SER A 139 27.05 -0.22 17.03
C SER A 139 26.95 -0.51 15.52
N GLY A 140 26.88 0.52 14.70
CA GLY A 140 26.72 0.47 13.25
C GLY A 140 25.24 0.43 12.81
N VAL A 141 25.00 0.85 11.57
CA VAL A 141 23.68 0.82 10.93
C VAL A 141 23.60 -0.39 9.99
N VAL A 142 22.50 -1.12 10.04
CA VAL A 142 22.21 -2.17 9.04
C VAL A 142 21.55 -1.54 7.82
N LEU A 143 22.15 -1.69 6.65
CA LEU A 143 21.60 -1.19 5.39
C LEU A 143 20.81 -2.29 4.69
N VAL A 144 19.56 -2.01 4.33
CA VAL A 144 18.68 -2.98 3.66
C VAL A 144 18.30 -2.43 2.29
N ALA A 145 18.65 -3.12 1.21
CA ALA A 145 18.18 -2.79 -0.13
C ALA A 145 17.36 -3.94 -0.73
N GLU A 146 16.36 -3.57 -1.54
CA GLU A 146 15.66 -4.53 -2.38
C GLU A 146 16.47 -4.83 -3.63
N VAL A 147 16.58 -6.10 -3.98
CA VAL A 147 17.20 -6.56 -5.23
C VAL A 147 16.12 -7.24 -6.07
N ASP A 148 15.76 -6.60 -7.17
CA ASP A 148 14.74 -7.11 -8.11
C ASP A 148 15.25 -8.38 -8.81
N PRO A 149 14.68 -9.57 -8.53
CA PRO A 149 15.14 -10.84 -9.10
C PRO A 149 14.79 -10.98 -10.59
N ALA A 150 13.89 -10.15 -11.11
CA ALA A 150 13.44 -10.19 -12.50
C ALA A 150 14.15 -9.15 -13.41
N ALA A 151 14.94 -8.24 -12.83
CA ALA A 151 15.61 -7.17 -13.58
C ALA A 151 17.13 -7.14 -13.35
N PRO A 152 17.92 -8.02 -14.03
CA PRO A 152 19.37 -8.12 -13.83
C PRO A 152 20.14 -6.80 -13.98
N VAL A 153 19.72 -5.95 -14.93
CA VAL A 153 20.33 -4.64 -15.20
C VAL A 153 20.15 -3.67 -14.02
N ARG A 154 19.01 -3.75 -13.30
CA ARG A 154 18.75 -2.94 -12.09
C ARG A 154 19.37 -3.58 -10.85
N ALA A 155 19.39 -4.91 -10.78
CA ALA A 155 19.96 -5.66 -9.67
C ALA A 155 21.49 -5.48 -9.55
N ALA A 156 22.21 -5.45 -10.68
CA ALA A 156 23.67 -5.43 -10.68
C ALA A 156 24.27 -4.21 -9.92
N PRO A 157 23.83 -2.96 -10.20
CA PRO A 157 24.27 -1.79 -9.43
C PRO A 157 23.98 -1.85 -7.93
N VAL A 158 22.81 -2.36 -7.55
CA VAL A 158 22.42 -2.49 -6.13
C VAL A 158 23.31 -3.51 -5.43
N ILE A 159 23.54 -4.68 -6.05
CA ILE A 159 24.43 -5.72 -5.52
C ILE A 159 25.85 -5.16 -5.32
N GLU A 160 26.37 -4.43 -6.31
CA GLU A 160 27.71 -3.83 -6.24
C GLU A 160 27.79 -2.77 -5.12
N ALA A 161 26.77 -1.93 -4.98
CA ALA A 161 26.72 -0.93 -3.90
C ALA A 161 26.65 -1.57 -2.51
N LEU A 162 25.87 -2.64 -2.33
CA LEU A 162 25.81 -3.39 -1.08
C LEU A 162 27.16 -4.05 -0.74
N GLU A 163 27.84 -4.64 -1.73
CA GLU A 163 29.18 -5.19 -1.55
C GLU A 163 30.20 -4.11 -1.18
N TRP A 164 30.12 -2.93 -1.81
CA TRP A 164 30.95 -1.79 -1.44
C TRP A 164 30.69 -1.38 0.01
N CYS A 165 29.42 -1.23 0.42
CA CYS A 165 29.06 -0.86 1.79
C CYS A 165 29.59 -1.89 2.81
N ALA A 166 29.42 -3.18 2.54
CA ALA A 166 29.94 -4.25 3.37
C ALA A 166 31.48 -4.23 3.44
N GLY A 167 32.15 -4.03 2.31
CA GLY A 167 33.61 -3.89 2.25
C GLY A 167 34.16 -2.72 3.06
N HIS A 168 33.31 -1.74 3.40
CA HIS A 168 33.64 -0.58 4.23
C HIS A 168 32.98 -0.62 5.61
N GLY A 169 32.61 -1.81 6.09
CA GLY A 169 32.25 -2.05 7.49
C GLY A 169 30.76 -1.95 7.83
N ALA A 170 29.87 -1.69 6.86
CA ALA A 170 28.44 -1.75 7.11
C ALA A 170 27.94 -3.20 7.18
N ALA A 171 27.00 -3.49 8.06
CA ALA A 171 26.19 -4.70 7.95
C ALA A 171 25.14 -4.46 6.86
N VAL A 172 24.96 -5.41 5.94
CA VAL A 172 24.03 -5.23 4.81
C VAL A 172 23.10 -6.42 4.63
N VAL A 173 21.87 -6.12 4.20
CA VAL A 173 20.85 -7.10 3.85
C VAL A 173 20.38 -6.87 2.41
N ALA A 174 20.49 -7.91 1.59
CA ALA A 174 19.83 -7.98 0.28
C ALA A 174 18.47 -8.68 0.46
N ALA A 175 17.38 -7.93 0.29
CA ALA A 175 16.01 -8.44 0.34
C ALA A 175 15.54 -8.76 -1.08
N LEU A 176 15.19 -10.02 -1.34
CA LEU A 176 14.71 -10.49 -2.64
C LEU A 176 13.25 -10.95 -2.50
N PRO A 177 12.27 -10.29 -3.14
CA PRO A 177 10.86 -10.67 -3.02
C PRO A 177 10.55 -12.07 -3.57
N SER A 178 11.40 -12.59 -4.46
CA SER A 178 11.32 -13.98 -4.95
C SER A 178 12.70 -14.53 -5.27
N ALA A 179 12.81 -15.83 -5.52
CA ALA A 179 14.07 -16.45 -5.93
C ALA A 179 14.54 -15.88 -7.29
N PRO A 180 15.79 -15.40 -7.40
CA PRO A 180 16.36 -14.96 -8.67
C PRO A 180 16.87 -16.15 -9.50
N PRO A 181 17.12 -15.97 -10.80
CA PRO A 181 17.81 -16.96 -11.63
C PRO A 181 19.27 -17.16 -11.17
N GLU A 182 19.86 -18.32 -11.48
CA GLU A 182 21.26 -18.64 -11.18
C GLU A 182 22.28 -18.02 -12.16
N GLU A 183 21.92 -16.88 -12.74
CA GLU A 183 22.71 -16.17 -13.74
C GLU A 183 23.20 -14.83 -13.19
N PRO A 184 24.31 -14.26 -13.71
CA PRO A 184 24.76 -12.94 -13.28
C PRO A 184 23.64 -11.89 -13.32
N PRO A 185 23.54 -11.01 -12.30
CA PRO A 185 24.51 -10.77 -11.22
C PRO A 185 24.28 -11.58 -9.93
N TYR A 186 23.19 -12.34 -9.83
CA TYR A 186 22.68 -12.88 -8.56
C TYR A 186 23.60 -13.87 -7.82
N PRO A 187 24.40 -14.73 -8.47
CA PRO A 187 25.30 -15.67 -7.77
C PRO A 187 26.20 -15.02 -6.71
N ARG A 188 26.52 -13.72 -6.84
CA ARG A 188 27.31 -12.93 -5.87
C ARG A 188 26.67 -12.81 -4.48
N ILE A 189 25.34 -12.89 -4.41
CA ILE A 189 24.56 -12.74 -3.18
C ILE A 189 23.81 -14.01 -2.79
N LEU A 190 23.89 -15.08 -3.59
CA LEU A 190 23.16 -16.33 -3.33
C LEU A 190 23.90 -17.30 -2.40
N TYR A 191 25.21 -17.15 -2.24
CA TYR A 191 25.97 -17.99 -1.30
C TYR A 191 25.53 -17.70 0.14
N GLY A 192 24.99 -18.71 0.82
CA GLY A 192 24.46 -18.57 2.17
C GLY A 192 23.14 -17.80 2.27
N ALA A 193 22.44 -17.57 1.15
CA ALA A 193 21.13 -16.94 1.15
C ALA A 193 20.10 -17.81 1.87
N HIS A 194 19.24 -17.17 2.66
CA HIS A 194 18.20 -17.84 3.42
C HIS A 194 16.85 -17.65 2.73
N GLU A 195 16.09 -18.74 2.63
CA GLU A 195 14.69 -18.67 2.22
C GLU A 195 13.81 -18.37 3.42
N VAL A 196 13.04 -17.29 3.34
CA VAL A 196 12.11 -16.90 4.39
C VAL A 196 10.89 -17.81 4.32
N ARG A 197 10.60 -18.50 5.43
CA ARG A 197 9.41 -19.36 5.51
C ARG A 197 8.16 -18.49 5.55
N HIS A 198 7.31 -18.61 4.56
CA HIS A 198 5.97 -18.05 4.60
C HIS A 198 5.01 -19.10 5.12
N ALA A 199 4.42 -18.87 6.30
CA ALA A 199 3.18 -19.55 6.62
C ALA A 199 2.13 -19.08 5.60
N PRO A 200 1.36 -19.99 4.96
CA PRO A 200 0.33 -19.58 4.04
C PRO A 200 -0.65 -18.66 4.76
N VAL A 201 -0.77 -17.42 4.29
CA VAL A 201 -1.77 -16.49 4.80
C VAL A 201 -3.14 -17.16 4.64
N PRO A 202 -3.94 -17.28 5.72
CA PRO A 202 -5.25 -17.93 5.64
C PRO A 202 -6.06 -17.36 4.50
N ALA A 203 -6.78 -18.21 3.77
CA ALA A 203 -7.54 -17.80 2.58
C ALA A 203 -8.42 -16.57 2.86
N ALA A 204 -9.03 -16.50 4.04
CA ALA A 204 -9.83 -15.36 4.48
C ALA A 204 -9.07 -14.01 4.51
N ALA A 205 -7.80 -14.00 4.92
CA ALA A 205 -7.00 -12.77 5.01
C ALA A 205 -6.45 -12.30 3.65
N ARG A 206 -6.40 -13.19 2.65
CA ARG A 206 -6.05 -12.88 1.25
C ARG A 206 -7.25 -12.92 0.30
N PHE A 207 -8.44 -13.15 0.85
CA PHE A 207 -9.68 -13.09 0.11
C PHE A 207 -10.02 -11.62 -0.07
N ILE A 208 -9.66 -11.09 -1.24
CA ILE A 208 -10.21 -9.83 -1.69
C ILE A 208 -11.65 -10.15 -2.07
N ALA A 209 -12.55 -10.00 -1.10
CA ALA A 209 -13.97 -9.95 -1.41
C ALA A 209 -14.14 -8.89 -2.51
N PRO A 210 -14.95 -9.15 -3.56
CA PRO A 210 -15.30 -8.08 -4.47
C PRO A 210 -15.71 -6.89 -3.61
N ARG A 211 -15.11 -5.71 -3.87
CA ARG A 211 -15.63 -4.46 -3.34
C ARG A 211 -17.05 -4.40 -3.85
N SER A 212 -17.99 -4.92 -3.07
CA SER A 212 -19.37 -4.65 -3.29
C SER A 212 -19.44 -3.13 -3.32
N ARG A 213 -20.10 -2.56 -4.32
CA ARG A 213 -20.59 -1.17 -4.31
C ARG A 213 -21.52 -0.86 -3.11
N ALA A 214 -21.44 -1.66 -2.06
CA ALA A 214 -22.20 -1.62 -0.83
C ALA A 214 -21.65 -0.59 0.15
N HIS A 215 -21.02 0.49 -0.32
CA HIS A 215 -20.19 1.31 0.56
C HIS A 215 -20.93 2.37 1.39
N HIS A 216 -22.13 2.81 1.00
CA HIS A 216 -23.10 3.53 1.86
C HIS A 216 -24.51 3.32 1.31
N ALA A 217 -24.63 3.22 -0.03
CA ALA A 217 -25.87 2.89 -0.74
C ALA A 217 -26.50 1.60 -0.20
N SER A 218 -25.77 0.49 -0.06
CA SER A 218 -26.38 -0.74 0.49
C SER A 218 -26.87 -0.63 1.95
N LEU A 219 -26.28 0.25 2.76
CA LEU A 219 -26.74 0.48 4.14
C LEU A 219 -28.00 1.35 4.13
N ALA A 220 -28.03 2.39 3.31
CA ALA A 220 -29.22 3.21 3.08
C ALA A 220 -30.35 2.38 2.46
N GLU A 221 -30.07 1.59 1.42
CA GLU A 221 -30.97 0.60 0.80
C GLU A 221 -31.56 -0.33 1.84
N ARG A 222 -30.72 -1.04 2.63
CA ARG A 222 -31.23 -1.96 3.67
C ARG A 222 -32.09 -1.25 4.71
N ARG A 223 -31.74 -0.02 5.11
CA ARG A 223 -32.52 0.76 6.10
C ARG A 223 -33.87 1.19 5.53
N VAL A 224 -33.89 1.66 4.28
CA VAL A 224 -35.12 2.05 3.58
C VAL A 224 -35.99 0.82 3.33
N GLU A 225 -35.44 -0.29 2.83
CA GLU A 225 -36.17 -1.55 2.61
C GLU A 225 -36.80 -2.07 3.91
N ALA A 226 -36.06 -2.09 5.02
CA ALA A 226 -36.58 -2.50 6.32
C ALA A 226 -37.71 -1.59 6.81
N ALA A 227 -37.57 -0.28 6.63
CA ALA A 227 -38.59 0.69 6.99
C ALA A 227 -39.84 0.57 6.12
N LEU A 228 -39.69 0.37 4.81
CA LEU A 228 -40.81 0.11 3.89
C LEU A 228 -41.54 -1.18 4.25
N HIS A 229 -40.82 -2.23 4.66
CA HIS A 229 -41.42 -3.49 5.08
C HIS A 229 -42.25 -3.37 6.37
N GLY A 230 -41.82 -2.49 7.30
CA GLY A 230 -42.54 -2.20 8.53
C GLY A 230 -43.64 -1.14 8.41
N ASP A 231 -43.79 -0.53 7.24
CA ASP A 231 -44.73 0.58 7.03
C ASP A 231 -46.14 0.07 6.65
N PRO A 232 -47.20 0.54 7.33
CA PRO A 232 -48.56 0.04 7.09
C PRO A 232 -49.11 0.34 5.68
N GLU A 233 -48.59 1.37 4.99
CA GLU A 233 -49.05 1.76 3.65
C GLU A 233 -48.13 1.26 2.53
N LEU A 234 -46.84 1.05 2.83
CA LEU A 234 -45.82 0.74 1.82
C LEU A 234 -45.36 -0.72 1.84
N ALA A 235 -45.72 -1.49 2.88
CA ALA A 235 -45.34 -2.89 2.99
C ALA A 235 -45.82 -3.70 1.77
N GLY A 236 -44.87 -4.41 1.15
CA GLY A 236 -45.13 -5.28 -0.02
C GLY A 236 -45.25 -4.55 -1.36
N LEU A 237 -45.17 -3.22 -1.42
CA LEU A 237 -45.30 -2.47 -2.67
C LEU A 237 -44.00 -2.38 -3.49
N PHE A 238 -42.83 -2.51 -2.85
CA PHE A 238 -41.54 -2.27 -3.47
C PHE A 238 -40.73 -3.55 -3.64
N ALA A 239 -40.03 -3.66 -4.78
CA ALA A 239 -39.00 -4.66 -5.03
C ALA A 239 -37.65 -3.96 -5.20
N GLY A 240 -36.63 -4.45 -4.50
CA GLY A 240 -35.27 -3.91 -4.56
C GLY A 240 -34.46 -4.45 -5.74
N ASN A 241 -33.47 -3.67 -6.21
CA ASN A 241 -32.41 -4.08 -7.14
C ASN A 241 -32.90 -4.82 -8.41
N THR A 242 -34.08 -4.46 -8.91
CA THR A 242 -34.75 -5.21 -9.98
C THR A 242 -34.62 -4.49 -11.33
N PRO A 243 -34.36 -5.19 -12.45
CA PRO A 243 -34.44 -4.57 -13.77
C PRO A 243 -35.88 -4.14 -14.08
N VAL A 244 -36.02 -2.91 -14.56
CA VAL A 244 -37.25 -2.35 -15.11
C VAL A 244 -37.10 -2.34 -16.63
N PRO A 245 -38.02 -2.98 -17.38
CA PRO A 245 -37.98 -2.93 -18.83
C PRO A 245 -38.25 -1.50 -19.30
N VAL A 246 -37.37 -0.96 -20.14
CA VAL A 246 -37.45 0.39 -20.71
C VAL A 246 -37.17 0.38 -22.21
N GLY A 247 -37.74 1.33 -22.93
CA GLY A 247 -37.54 1.50 -24.38
C GLY A 247 -38.31 0.50 -25.27
N ALA A 248 -38.51 0.88 -26.53
CA ALA A 248 -39.24 0.07 -27.52
C ALA A 248 -38.46 -1.17 -28.01
N TRP A 249 -37.15 -1.24 -27.73
CA TRP A 249 -36.23 -2.25 -28.27
C TRP A 249 -35.73 -3.26 -27.21
N GLY A 250 -36.45 -3.42 -26.10
CA GLY A 250 -36.14 -4.45 -25.09
C GLY A 250 -34.98 -4.11 -24.15
N GLY A 251 -34.73 -2.82 -23.89
CA GLY A 251 -33.78 -2.38 -22.88
C GLY A 251 -34.27 -2.65 -21.45
N SER A 252 -33.36 -2.66 -20.48
CA SER A 252 -33.75 -2.64 -19.07
C SER A 252 -32.78 -1.80 -18.25
N VAL A 253 -33.33 -1.00 -17.34
CA VAL A 253 -32.57 -0.19 -16.38
C VAL A 253 -32.75 -0.83 -15.01
N ARG A 254 -31.63 -1.09 -14.33
CA ARG A 254 -31.66 -1.57 -12.94
C ARG A 254 -31.82 -0.38 -12.01
N VAL A 255 -32.79 -0.45 -11.12
CA VAL A 255 -33.12 0.60 -10.16
C VAL A 255 -33.07 0.04 -8.74
N ASP A 256 -32.86 0.92 -7.76
CA ASP A 256 -32.68 0.50 -6.37
C ASP A 256 -33.97 0.00 -5.76
N LEU A 257 -35.08 0.73 -5.94
CA LEU A 257 -36.42 0.32 -5.51
C LEU A 257 -37.46 0.64 -6.58
N VAL A 258 -38.37 -0.30 -6.85
CA VAL A 258 -39.48 -0.09 -7.79
C VAL A 258 -40.82 -0.53 -7.20
N CYS A 259 -41.80 0.36 -7.26
CA CYS A 259 -43.21 0.04 -7.09
C CYS A 259 -43.87 -0.03 -8.46
N ARG A 260 -44.08 -1.26 -8.96
CA ARG A 260 -44.69 -1.49 -10.27
C ARG A 260 -46.17 -1.11 -10.31
N ALA A 261 -46.89 -1.31 -9.21
CA ALA A 261 -48.31 -1.01 -9.10
C ALA A 261 -48.63 0.47 -9.35
N HIS A 262 -47.75 1.37 -8.88
CA HIS A 262 -47.94 2.81 -9.01
C HIS A 262 -46.94 3.47 -9.98
N ARG A 263 -46.13 2.68 -10.69
CA ARG A 263 -45.04 3.17 -11.56
C ARG A 263 -44.17 4.23 -10.88
N VAL A 264 -43.65 3.88 -9.70
CA VAL A 264 -42.70 4.71 -8.95
C VAL A 264 -41.36 3.99 -8.88
N VAL A 265 -40.28 4.71 -9.14
CA VAL A 265 -38.90 4.28 -8.89
C VAL A 265 -38.31 5.18 -7.82
N VAL A 266 -37.57 4.59 -6.88
CA VAL A 266 -36.75 5.33 -5.92
C VAL A 266 -35.28 4.96 -6.13
N GLU A 267 -34.43 5.95 -6.37
CA GLU A 267 -32.97 5.78 -6.46
C GLU A 267 -32.29 6.38 -5.21
N LEU A 268 -31.33 5.66 -4.66
CA LEU A 268 -30.58 6.01 -3.47
C LEU A 268 -29.16 6.44 -3.85
N ASP A 269 -28.99 7.76 -4.02
CA ASP A 269 -27.77 8.35 -4.56
C ASP A 269 -26.67 8.47 -3.49
N GLY A 270 -25.49 7.92 -3.77
CA GLY A 270 -24.28 8.14 -2.97
C GLY A 270 -23.49 9.41 -3.34
N PRO A 271 -22.55 9.85 -2.48
CA PRO A 271 -21.69 11.02 -2.75
C PRO A 271 -20.81 10.87 -4.01
N GLU A 272 -20.63 9.64 -4.51
CA GLU A 272 -19.83 9.28 -5.69
C GLU A 272 -20.52 9.53 -7.06
N HIS A 273 -21.72 10.13 -7.05
CA HIS A 273 -22.50 10.47 -8.26
C HIS A 273 -22.25 11.89 -8.79
N ARG A 274 -21.27 12.63 -8.26
CA ARG A 274 -21.03 14.05 -8.63
C ARG A 274 -19.97 14.28 -9.70
N THR A 275 -19.52 13.26 -10.44
CA THR A 275 -18.53 13.47 -11.52
C THR A 275 -19.19 13.84 -12.85
N PRO A 276 -18.68 14.85 -13.60
CA PRO A 276 -19.26 15.33 -14.86
C PRO A 276 -19.46 14.24 -15.94
N GLN A 277 -18.65 13.17 -15.90
CA GLN A 277 -18.69 12.09 -16.88
C GLN A 277 -19.88 11.11 -16.72
N LYS A 278 -20.50 11.03 -15.53
CA LYS A 278 -21.70 10.20 -15.27
C LYS A 278 -23.03 10.90 -15.62
N PHE A 279 -23.01 12.22 -15.81
CA PHE A 279 -24.22 13.02 -16.02
C PHE A 279 -24.99 12.73 -17.32
N ALA A 280 -24.32 12.27 -18.37
CA ALA A 280 -24.97 12.00 -19.66
C ALA A 280 -25.69 10.64 -19.64
N GLU A 281 -25.08 9.63 -19.01
CA GLU A 281 -25.66 8.29 -18.86
C GLU A 281 -26.83 8.29 -17.87
N ASP A 282 -26.72 9.01 -16.75
CA ASP A 282 -27.80 9.14 -15.77
C ASP A 282 -29.02 9.87 -16.35
N ARG A 283 -28.81 10.95 -17.12
CA ARG A 283 -29.91 11.64 -17.81
C ARG A 283 -30.60 10.78 -18.87
N HIS A 284 -29.86 9.89 -19.53
CA HIS A 284 -30.45 8.96 -20.48
C HIS A 284 -31.35 7.93 -19.76
N ARG A 285 -30.89 7.39 -18.62
CA ARG A 285 -31.70 6.47 -17.80
C ARG A 285 -32.96 7.12 -17.25
N ASP A 286 -32.86 8.34 -16.74
CA ASP A 286 -34.02 9.09 -16.24
C ASP A 286 -35.05 9.32 -17.37
N TYR A 287 -34.57 9.65 -18.58
CA TYR A 287 -35.42 9.77 -19.76
C TYR A 287 -36.11 8.46 -20.13
N GLU A 288 -35.39 7.33 -20.12
CA GLU A 288 -35.97 6.03 -20.44
C GLU A 288 -37.03 5.58 -19.43
N LEU A 289 -36.80 5.81 -18.13
CA LEU A 289 -37.78 5.54 -17.07
C LEU A 289 -39.02 6.44 -17.19
N LEU A 290 -38.82 7.73 -17.51
CA LEU A 290 -39.90 8.67 -17.74
C LEU A 290 -40.78 8.25 -18.92
N VAL A 291 -40.17 7.89 -20.06
CA VAL A 291 -40.89 7.39 -21.24
C VAL A 291 -41.62 6.08 -20.95
N ALA A 292 -41.06 5.22 -20.09
CA ALA A 292 -41.74 4.02 -19.60
C ALA A 292 -42.87 4.30 -18.58
N GLY A 293 -43.12 5.58 -18.25
CA GLY A 293 -44.22 6.04 -17.41
C GLY A 293 -43.91 6.06 -15.91
N TYR A 294 -42.66 5.83 -15.53
CA TYR A 294 -42.24 5.84 -14.13
C TYR A 294 -41.99 7.26 -13.61
N LEU A 295 -42.37 7.50 -12.37
CA LEU A 295 -41.93 8.67 -11.59
C LEU A 295 -40.68 8.28 -10.80
N VAL A 296 -39.57 8.97 -11.04
CA VAL A 296 -38.30 8.72 -10.33
C VAL A 296 -38.18 9.70 -9.17
N LEU A 297 -38.04 9.18 -7.95
CA LEU A 297 -37.70 9.92 -6.74
C LEU A 297 -36.25 9.61 -6.36
N ARG A 298 -35.39 10.62 -6.25
CA ARG A 298 -34.02 10.46 -5.75
C ARG A 298 -33.93 10.88 -4.30
N ILE A 299 -33.33 10.04 -3.47
CA ILE A 299 -33.04 10.32 -2.06
C ILE A 299 -31.55 10.06 -1.86
N THR A 300 -30.82 11.00 -1.28
CA THR A 300 -29.38 10.78 -1.06
C THR A 300 -29.14 9.92 0.17
N ASN A 301 -28.00 9.24 0.23
CA ASN A 301 -27.61 8.47 1.42
C ASN A 301 -27.55 9.36 2.68
N ASP A 302 -27.09 10.61 2.54
CA ASP A 302 -27.03 11.58 3.64
C ASP A 302 -28.44 11.93 4.18
N GLU A 303 -29.45 12.01 3.30
CA GLU A 303 -30.85 12.23 3.73
C GLU A 303 -31.41 11.04 4.49
N VAL A 304 -31.10 9.82 4.06
CA VAL A 304 -31.49 8.58 4.76
C VAL A 304 -30.81 8.49 6.13
N GLU A 305 -29.55 8.88 6.21
CA GLU A 305 -28.78 8.85 7.45
C GLU A 305 -29.25 9.92 8.45
N ALA A 306 -29.55 11.12 7.96
CA ALA A 306 -29.99 12.24 8.79
C ALA A 306 -31.42 12.06 9.32
N ASP A 307 -32.37 11.63 8.48
CA ASP A 307 -33.78 11.53 8.86
C ASP A 307 -34.53 10.47 8.01
N LEU A 308 -34.36 9.21 8.40
CA LEU A 308 -35.04 8.07 7.76
C LEU A 308 -36.58 8.22 7.76
N PRO A 309 -37.27 8.60 8.86
CA PRO A 309 -38.72 8.82 8.83
C PRO A 309 -39.17 9.83 7.76
N ARG A 310 -38.44 10.94 7.60
CA ARG A 310 -38.73 11.94 6.55
C ARG A 310 -38.50 11.39 5.15
N ALA A 311 -37.46 10.58 4.95
CA ALA A 311 -37.22 9.90 3.67
C ALA A 311 -38.38 8.97 3.30
N ILE A 312 -38.91 8.21 4.26
CA ILE A 312 -40.08 7.33 4.06
C ILE A 312 -41.35 8.14 3.76
N GLU A 313 -41.57 9.28 4.43
CA GLU A 313 -42.70 10.16 4.10
C GLU A 313 -42.63 10.69 2.67
N LYS A 314 -41.44 11.04 2.16
CA LYS A 314 -41.28 11.42 0.73
C LYS A 314 -41.72 10.30 -0.20
N ILE A 315 -41.31 9.05 0.08
CA ILE A 315 -41.71 7.88 -0.71
C ILE A 315 -43.24 7.71 -0.65
N ARG A 316 -43.82 7.82 0.56
CA ARG A 316 -45.27 7.73 0.77
C ARG A 316 -46.03 8.78 -0.02
N ALA A 317 -45.58 10.03 0.01
CA ALA A 317 -46.19 11.13 -0.73
C ALA A 317 -46.15 10.87 -2.25
N VAL A 318 -45.04 10.36 -2.79
CA VAL A 318 -44.91 10.03 -4.21
C VAL A 318 -45.79 8.84 -4.60
N VAL A 319 -45.88 7.81 -3.76
CA VAL A 319 -46.79 6.68 -3.96
C VAL A 319 -48.23 7.16 -3.96
N ARG A 320 -48.65 7.96 -2.98
CA ARG A 320 -50.02 8.53 -2.91
C ARG A 320 -50.35 9.42 -4.10
N LEU A 321 -49.39 10.19 -4.60
CA LEU A 321 -49.56 11.01 -5.81
C LEU A 321 -49.84 10.14 -7.05
N ARG A 322 -49.27 8.94 -7.12
CA ARG A 322 -49.39 8.01 -8.24
C ARG A 322 -50.44 6.92 -8.04
N ALA A 323 -50.87 6.68 -6.81
CA ALA A 323 -52.02 5.85 -6.52
C ALA A 323 -53.21 6.46 -7.26
N PRO A 324 -53.95 5.68 -8.07
CA PRO A 324 -55.17 6.18 -8.67
C PRO A 324 -56.05 6.68 -7.53
N GLY A 325 -56.44 7.95 -7.58
CA GLY A 325 -57.41 8.47 -6.64
C GLY A 325 -58.63 7.55 -6.69
N GLU A 326 -59.02 6.99 -5.54
CA GLU A 326 -60.40 6.60 -5.35
C GLU A 326 -61.23 7.84 -5.69
N ASP A 327 -61.80 7.81 -6.88
CA ASP A 327 -62.97 8.56 -7.27
C ASP A 327 -62.92 10.08 -6.97
N ARG A 328 -62.31 10.85 -7.89
CA ARG A 328 -62.94 12.12 -8.26
C ARG A 328 -64.14 11.79 -9.16
N THR A 329 -65.19 11.21 -8.59
CA THR A 329 -66.42 10.82 -9.29
C THR A 329 -67.16 12.06 -9.82
N ARG A 330 -67.85 11.86 -10.95
CA ARG A 330 -68.89 12.70 -11.60
C ARG A 330 -68.43 13.64 -12.70
#